data_AF-A0A6J4V067-F1
#
_entry.id   AF-A0A6J4V067-F1
#
_cell.length_a   1.000
_cell.length_b   1.000
_cell.length_c   1.000
_cell.angle_alpha   90.00
_cell.angle_beta   90.00
_cell.angle_gamma   90.00
#
_symmetry.space_group_name_H-M   'P 1'
#
loop_
_entity.id
_entity.type
_entity.pdbx_description
1 polymer ?
#
loop_
_entity_poly.entity_id
_entity_poly.type
_entity_poly.pdbx_seq_one_letter_code
_entity_poly.pdbx_strand_id
1 'polypeptide(L)' 'MLDSLNVNRISAARAAIEAAGCPLHLLPASLPDFNPIELAFAKPKTHLRPTPAGTPRR' A
#
# COMPACT_ATOMS: atom_id res chain seq x y z
N MET A 1 6.56 2.49 9.77
CA MET A 1 5.45 3.38 9.38
C MET A 1 4.60 2.64 8.37
N LEU A 2 3.32 2.44 8.64
CA LEU A 2 2.40 1.65 7.82
C LEU A 2 1.19 2.49 7.43
N ASP A 3 0.52 2.08 6.35
CA ASP A 3 -0.77 2.66 5.98
C ASP A 3 -1.85 2.29 7.01
N SER A 4 -2.96 3.00 6.96
CA SER A 4 -4.03 2.87 7.94
C SER A 4 -5.03 1.77 7.59
N LEU A 5 -4.62 0.76 6.81
CA LEU A 5 -5.49 -0.36 6.45
C LEU A 5 -5.89 -1.16 7.69
N ASN A 6 -7.09 -1.74 7.68
CA ASN A 6 -7.59 -2.51 8.82
C ASN A 6 -6.67 -3.67 9.21
N VAL A 7 -5.98 -4.28 8.24
CA VAL A 7 -5.00 -5.36 8.49
C VAL A 7 -3.81 -4.89 9.32
N ASN A 8 -3.43 -3.61 9.24
CA ASN A 8 -2.32 -3.02 9.99
C ASN A 8 -2.75 -2.47 11.37
N ARG A 9 -4.06 -2.43 11.64
CA ARG A 9 -4.65 -1.97 12.91
C ARG A 9 -4.98 -3.11 13.87
N ILE A 10 -4.83 -4.37 13.45
CA ILE A 10 -5.10 -5.51 14.33
C ILE A 10 -4.06 -5.62 15.45
N SER A 11 -4.48 -6.12 16.61
CA SER A 11 -3.61 -6.32 17.78
C SER A 11 -2.40 -7.20 17.48
N ALA A 12 -2.58 -8.24 16.64
CA ALA A 12 -1.51 -9.14 16.23
C ALA A 12 -0.38 -8.42 15.48
N ALA A 13 -0.72 -7.48 14.59
CA ALA A 13 0.27 -6.71 13.83
C ALA A 13 1.09 -5.81 14.76
N ARG A 14 0.42 -5.14 15.72
CA ARG A 14 1.08 -4.32 16.72
C ARG A 14 2.03 -5.14 17.60
N ALA A 15 1.56 -6.27 18.12
CA ALA A 15 2.36 -7.16 18.95
C ALA A 15 3.61 -7.68 18.22
N ALA A 16 3.47 -8.08 16.95
CA ALA A 16 4.60 -8.56 16.14
C ALA A 16 5.66 -7.46 15.90
N ILE A 17 5.22 -6.23 15.66
CA ILE A 17 6.12 -5.09 15.40
C ILE A 17 6.82 -4.64 16.68
N GLU A 18 6.11 -4.58 17.81
CA GLU A 18 6.70 -4.24 19.11
C GLU A 18 7.66 -5.34 19.61
N ALA A 19 7.36 -6.62 19.36
CA ALA A 19 8.27 -7.72 19.67
C ALA A 19 9.59 -7.66 18.88
N ALA A 20 9.59 -7.03 17.71
CA ALA A 20 10.79 -6.75 16.93
C ALA A 20 11.56 -5.50 17.42
N GLY A 21 11.11 -4.85 18.50
CA GLY A 21 11.72 -3.63 19.03
C GLY A 21 11.39 -2.36 18.24
N CYS A 22 10.37 -2.41 17.38
CA CYS A 22 9.98 -1.31 16.51
C CYS A 22 8.68 -0.64 17.00
N PRO A 23 8.59 0.70 17.00
CA PRO A 23 7.33 1.38 17.25
C PRO A 23 6.41 1.33 16.01
N LEU A 24 5.13 0.99 16.22
CA LEU A 24 4.12 1.04 15.17
C LEU A 24 3.59 2.47 14.99
N HIS A 25 3.94 3.09 13.86
CA HIS A 25 3.37 4.36 13.41
C HIS A 25 2.44 4.13 12.24
N LEU A 26 1.14 4.40 12.45
CA LEU A 26 0.13 4.38 11.39
C LEU A 26 -0.02 5.77 10.79
N LEU A 27 -0.08 5.82 9.46
CA LEU A 27 -0.38 7.05 8.73
C LEU A 27 -1.80 7.54 9.02
N PRO A 28 -2.05 8.86 8.99
CA PRO A 28 -3.40 9.41 8.91
C PRO A 28 -4.14 8.78 7.74
N ALA A 29 -5.44 8.51 7.93
CA ALA A 29 -6.26 7.91 6.89
C ALA A 29 -6.23 8.79 5.63
N SER A 30 -5.66 8.23 4.56
CA SER A 30 -5.62 8.82 3.22
C SER A 30 -5.15 10.28 3.18
N LEU A 31 -3.88 10.53 3.51
CA LEU A 31 -3.23 11.75 3.03
C LEU A 31 -3.04 11.62 1.51
N PRO A 32 -3.75 12.39 0.66
CA PRO A 32 -3.65 12.26 -0.80
C PRO A 32 -2.22 12.50 -1.31
N ASP A 33 -1.42 13.25 -0.55
CA ASP A 33 -0.05 13.60 -0.89
C ASP A 33 1.01 12.61 -0.35
N PHE A 34 0.66 11.72 0.58
CA PHE A 34 1.56 10.66 1.05
C PHE A 34 1.42 9.42 0.20
N ASN A 35 1.81 9.56 -1.07
CA ASN A 35 1.85 8.47 -2.01
C ASN A 35 3.28 8.04 -2.40
N PRO A 36 4.14 7.68 -1.43
CA PRO A 36 5.48 7.18 -1.73
C PRO A 36 5.44 5.84 -2.49
N ILE A 37 4.31 5.12 -2.42
CA ILE A 37 4.11 3.87 -3.12
C ILE A 37 3.80 4.10 -4.61
N GLU A 38 3.00 5.10 -5.01
CA GLU A 38 2.84 5.38 -6.44
C GLU A 38 4.15 5.83 -7.07
N LEU A 39 4.99 6.64 -6.41
CA LEU A 39 6.31 7.00 -6.97
C LEU A 39 7.25 5.80 -7.05
N ALA A 40 7.30 4.96 -6.01
CA ALA A 40 8.11 3.74 -6.01
C ALA A 40 7.64 2.74 -7.08
N PHE A 41 6.33 2.70 -7.36
CA PHE A 41 5.72 1.77 -8.30
C PHE A 41 5.34 2.38 -9.65
N ALA A 42 5.58 3.66 -9.92
CA ALA A 42 5.17 4.33 -11.16
C ALA A 42 5.82 3.68 -12.40
N LYS A 43 7.11 3.35 -12.28
CA LYS A 43 7.87 2.66 -13.32
C LYS A 43 7.39 1.23 -13.55
N PRO A 44 7.36 0.33 -12.53
CA PRO A 44 6.88 -1.03 -12.74
C PRO A 44 5.40 -1.09 -13.14
N LYS A 45 4.52 -0.20 -12.67
CA LYS A 45 3.12 -0.12 -13.15
C LYS A 45 3.00 0.18 -14.64
N THR A 46 3.97 0.86 -15.22
CA THR A 46 4.01 1.08 -16.68
C THR A 46 4.34 -0.21 -17.42
N HIS A 47 5.20 -1.05 -16.86
CA HIS A 47 5.56 -2.35 -17.42
C HIS A 47 4.52 -3.44 -17.14
N LEU A 48 3.73 -3.30 -16.07
CA LEU A 48 2.70 -4.25 -15.65
C LEU A 48 1.30 -3.86 -16.13
N ARG A 49 1.15 -2.71 -16.81
CA ARG A 49 -0.13 -2.33 -17.41
C ARG A 49 -0.47 -3.38 -18.49
N PRO A 50 -1.59 -4.10 -18.35
CA PRO A 50 -2.02 -5.00 -19.40
C PRO A 50 -2.28 -4.19 -20.66
N THR A 51 -1.94 -4.73 -21.82
CA THR A 51 -2.51 -4.25 -23.09
C THR A 51 -4.02 -4.20 -22.89
N PRO A 52 -4.70 -3.06 -23.16
CA PRO A 52 -6.15 -3.01 -23.04
C PRO A 52 -6.72 -4.19 -23.79
N ALA A 53 -7.45 -5.06 -23.08
CA ALA A 53 -8.12 -6.19 -23.69
C ALA A 53 -8.97 -5.61 -24.81
N GLY A 54 -8.64 -5.99 -26.05
CA GLY A 54 -9.29 -5.46 -27.24
C GLY A 54 -10.80 -5.50 -27.06
N THR A 55 -11.43 -4.39 -27.40
CA THR A 55 -12.88 -4.16 -27.40
C THR A 55 -13.62 -5.44 -27.80
N PRO A 56 -14.61 -5.92 -27.02
CA PRO A 56 -15.45 -7.01 -27.50
C PRO A 56 -16.12 -6.52 -28.78
N ARG A 57 -15.74 -7.11 -29.92
CA ARG A 57 -16.47 -6.93 -31.17
C ARG A 57 -17.88 -7.47 -30.92
N ARG A 58 -18.87 -6.60 -31.17
CA ARG A 58 -20.31 -6.90 -31.12
C ARG A 58 -20.66 -8.17 -31.88
#